data_AF-A0A930EZW5-F1
#
_entry.id   AF-A0A930EZW5-F1
#
_cell.length_a   1.000
_cell.length_b   1.000
_cell.length_c   1.000
_cell.angle_alpha   90.00
_cell.angle_beta   90.00
_cell.angle_gamma   90.00
#
_symmetry.space_group_name_H-M   'P 1'
#
loop_
_entity.id
_entity.type
_entity.pdbx_description
1 polymer ?
#
loop_
_entity_poly.entity_id
_entity_poly.type
_entity_poly.pdbx_seq_one_letter_code
_entity_poly.pdbx_strand_id
1 'polypeptide(L)'
;IYGDKNIYTTPRDLFNFSKALFSKDFLPKELMEKVFEPYSNEKKGVNNYGLGFRLKVFDEGKKLTYHNGWWHGSNTVFIHLRESITPIIPLSNKYSRKIYGTMLLSTLFEDFPFEIDKVINPDAETADSTEVFAEDTERAKTPKKKPKKTSADSLKATKTEETIQKTSESTEEED
;
A
#
# COMPACT_ATOMS: atom_id res chain seq x y z
N ILE A 1 21.77 -5.69 4.29
CA ILE A 1 20.99 -5.91 3.06
C ILE A 1 19.97 -4.76 2.98
N TYR A 2 20.03 -3.95 1.92
CA TYR A 2 19.16 -2.77 1.70
C TYR A 2 18.22 -3.05 0.52
N GLY A 3 17.00 -2.51 0.51
CA GLY A 3 16.08 -2.72 -0.62
C GLY A 3 14.70 -2.05 -0.52
N ASP A 4 14.22 -1.72 0.68
CA ASP A 4 12.95 -1.01 0.87
C ASP A 4 13.09 0.51 0.79
N LYS A 5 14.23 1.05 1.24
CA LYS A 5 14.50 2.48 1.42
C LYS A 5 15.98 2.80 1.21
N ASN A 6 16.36 4.07 1.45
CA ASN A 6 17.71 4.65 1.42
C ASN A 6 18.21 5.16 0.06
N ILE A 7 17.32 5.36 -0.91
CA ILE A 7 17.64 6.10 -2.13
C ILE A 7 17.45 7.59 -1.87
N TYR A 8 18.49 8.38 -2.13
CA TYR A 8 18.45 9.84 -2.18
C TYR A 8 18.38 10.27 -3.64
N THR A 9 17.52 11.23 -3.96
CA THR A 9 17.23 11.60 -5.35
C THR A 9 16.76 13.05 -5.44
N THR A 10 16.73 13.60 -6.65
CA THR A 10 16.17 14.92 -6.96
C THR A 10 14.91 14.79 -7.84
N PRO A 11 14.04 15.82 -7.95
CA PRO A 11 12.94 15.80 -8.91
C PRO A 11 13.40 15.54 -10.35
N ARG A 12 14.59 16.04 -10.71
CA ARG A 12 15.18 15.85 -12.04
C ARG A 12 15.54 14.39 -12.30
N ASP A 13 16.10 13.71 -11.29
CA ASP A 13 16.45 12.29 -11.41
C ASP A 13 15.19 11.42 -11.47
N LEU A 14 14.17 11.72 -10.65
CA LEU A 14 12.86 11.04 -10.72
C LEU A 14 12.16 11.29 -12.06
N PHE A 15 12.32 12.47 -12.65
CA PHE A 15 11.83 12.75 -14.00
C PHE A 15 12.56 11.90 -15.05
N ASN A 16 13.89 11.79 -14.96
CA ASN A 16 14.67 10.90 -15.83
C ASN A 16 14.30 9.42 -15.62
N PHE A 17 14.02 9.00 -14.39
CA PHE A 17 13.49 7.67 -14.09
C PHE A 17 12.13 7.44 -14.76
N SER A 18 11.21 8.40 -14.68
CA SER A 18 9.94 8.33 -15.43
C SER A 18 10.15 8.19 -16.93
N LYS A 19 11.08 8.96 -17.52
CA LYS A 19 11.44 8.82 -18.94
C LYS A 19 12.01 7.44 -19.25
N ALA A 20 12.84 6.89 -18.37
CA ALA A 20 13.41 5.56 -18.52
C ALA A 20 12.33 4.47 -18.51
N LEU A 21 11.28 4.60 -17.70
CA LEU A 21 10.14 3.66 -17.68
C LEU A 21 9.37 3.59 -19.00
N PHE A 22 9.47 4.60 -19.87
CA PHE A 22 8.91 4.54 -21.22
C PHE A 22 9.89 4.01 -22.28
N SER A 23 11.18 3.88 -21.93
CA SER A 23 12.21 3.42 -22.85
C SER A 23 12.17 1.90 -23.02
N LYS A 24 12.30 1.43 -24.26
CA LYS A 24 12.46 0.01 -24.58
C LYS A 24 13.81 -0.56 -24.11
N ASP A 25 14.78 0.30 -23.89
CA ASP A 25 16.14 -0.08 -23.52
C ASP A 25 16.37 -0.09 -22.00
N PHE A 26 15.37 0.30 -21.20
CA PHE A 26 15.51 0.34 -19.74
C PHE A 26 15.24 -1.01 -19.08
N LEU A 27 14.12 -1.66 -19.42
CA LEU A 27 13.80 -3.04 -19.01
C LEU A 27 13.24 -3.82 -20.20
N PRO A 28 13.42 -5.15 -20.25
CA PRO A 28 12.73 -6.00 -21.21
C PRO A 28 11.22 -5.79 -21.16
N LYS A 29 10.56 -5.79 -22.33
CA LYS A 29 9.12 -5.54 -22.45
C LYS A 29 8.28 -6.40 -21.50
N GLU A 30 8.58 -7.69 -21.42
CA GLU A 30 7.88 -8.65 -20.54
C GLU A 30 8.00 -8.28 -19.05
N LEU A 31 9.16 -7.74 -18.65
CA LEU A 31 9.36 -7.31 -17.27
C LEU A 31 8.65 -5.99 -17.00
N MET A 32 8.67 -5.06 -17.96
CA MET A 32 7.97 -3.78 -17.85
C MET A 32 6.46 -3.97 -17.72
N GLU A 33 5.88 -4.95 -18.41
CA GLU A 33 4.46 -5.29 -18.28
C GLU A 33 4.12 -5.77 -16.86
N LYS A 34 4.98 -6.62 -16.28
CA LYS A 34 4.83 -7.11 -14.90
C LYS A 34 4.94 -6.02 -13.84
N VAL A 35 5.74 -4.97 -14.07
CA VAL A 35 5.89 -3.85 -13.12
C VAL A 35 4.54 -3.22 -12.75
N PHE A 36 3.64 -3.13 -13.73
CA PHE A 36 2.34 -2.47 -13.57
C PHE A 36 1.16 -3.44 -13.58
N GLU A 37 1.44 -4.73 -13.38
CA GLU A 37 0.42 -5.76 -13.23
C GLU A 37 -0.09 -5.80 -11.78
N PRO A 38 -1.42 -5.88 -11.56
CA PRO A 38 -1.98 -5.96 -10.21
C PRO A 38 -1.86 -7.38 -9.62
N TYR A 39 -1.05 -7.53 -8.56
CA TYR A 39 -0.86 -8.82 -7.87
C TYR A 39 -1.60 -8.96 -6.54
N SER A 40 -2.12 -7.87 -5.98
CA SER A 40 -2.77 -7.82 -4.66
C SER A 40 -4.28 -8.04 -4.74
N ASN A 41 -4.71 -9.21 -5.22
CA ASN A 41 -6.12 -9.51 -5.51
C ASN A 41 -6.87 -10.21 -4.34
N GLU A 42 -6.28 -10.26 -3.15
CA GLU A 42 -6.88 -10.91 -1.96
C GLU A 42 -8.12 -10.18 -1.43
N LYS A 43 -8.21 -8.87 -1.63
CA LYS A 43 -9.33 -8.03 -1.22
C LYS A 43 -9.92 -7.34 -2.43
N LYS A 44 -11.25 -7.37 -2.54
CA LYS A 44 -11.98 -6.58 -3.54
C LYS A 44 -11.79 -5.09 -3.22
N GLY A 45 -11.34 -4.32 -4.20
CA GLY A 45 -11.15 -2.89 -4.08
C GLY A 45 -10.34 -2.31 -5.23
N VAL A 46 -10.23 -0.98 -5.24
CA VAL A 46 -9.48 -0.21 -6.25
C VAL A 46 -7.97 -0.28 -5.99
N ASN A 47 -7.56 -0.42 -4.73
CA ASN A 47 -6.15 -0.43 -4.34
C ASN A 47 -5.48 -1.77 -4.67
N ASN A 48 -4.35 -1.71 -5.36
CA ASN A 48 -3.56 -2.88 -5.73
C ASN A 48 -2.04 -2.56 -5.70
N TYR A 49 -1.20 -3.56 -5.94
CA TYR A 49 0.25 -3.44 -5.89
C TYR A 49 0.89 -4.22 -7.05
N GLY A 50 1.75 -3.55 -7.80
CA GLY A 50 2.62 -4.14 -8.82
C GLY A 50 4.06 -4.31 -8.32
N LEU A 51 5.02 -4.51 -9.20
CA LEU A 51 6.42 -4.65 -8.77
C LEU A 51 7.02 -3.27 -8.46
N GLY A 52 6.99 -2.90 -7.18
CA GLY A 52 7.56 -1.64 -6.70
C GLY A 52 6.68 -0.42 -6.95
N PHE A 53 5.42 -0.59 -7.37
CA PHE A 53 4.44 0.49 -7.55
C PHE A 53 3.12 0.14 -6.89
N ARG A 54 2.47 1.18 -6.36
CA ARG A 54 1.06 1.15 -5.97
C ARG A 54 0.21 1.43 -7.18
N LEU A 55 -0.93 0.74 -7.25
CA LEU A 55 -1.87 0.84 -8.34
C LEU A 55 -3.25 1.17 -7.77
N LYS A 56 -3.97 2.10 -8.41
CA LYS A 56 -5.42 2.20 -8.29
C LYS A 56 -6.03 1.73 -9.61
N VAL A 57 -6.69 0.57 -9.57
CA VAL A 57 -7.33 -0.07 -10.72
C VAL A 57 -8.82 0.25 -10.66
N PHE A 58 -9.30 1.03 -11.61
CA PHE A 58 -10.69 1.44 -11.70
C PHE A 58 -11.50 0.48 -12.59
N ASP A 59 -12.83 0.50 -12.45
CA ASP A 59 -13.74 -0.43 -13.15
C ASP A 59 -13.65 -0.34 -14.69
N GLU A 60 -13.25 0.82 -15.22
CA GLU A 60 -13.01 1.06 -16.64
C GLU A 60 -11.69 0.45 -17.16
N GLY A 61 -10.92 -0.23 -16.29
CA GLY A 61 -9.60 -0.78 -16.62
C GLY A 61 -8.47 0.25 -16.60
N LYS A 62 -8.77 1.54 -16.39
CA LYS A 62 -7.79 2.61 -16.16
C LYS A 62 -7.00 2.34 -14.89
N LYS A 63 -5.70 2.63 -14.93
CA LYS A 63 -4.76 2.35 -13.83
C LYS A 63 -3.95 3.57 -13.48
N LEU A 64 -4.17 4.12 -12.29
CA LEU A 64 -3.31 5.14 -11.72
C LEU A 64 -2.11 4.46 -11.03
N THR A 65 -0.91 4.80 -11.48
CA THR A 65 0.33 4.23 -10.94
C THR A 65 1.08 5.26 -10.11
N TYR A 66 1.50 4.88 -8.90
CA TYR A 66 2.20 5.78 -8.00
C TYR A 66 3.10 5.06 -7.00
N HIS A 67 3.99 5.80 -6.34
CA HIS A 67 4.75 5.32 -5.20
C HIS A 67 4.92 6.42 -4.15
N ASN A 68 4.70 6.07 -2.88
CA ASN A 68 4.83 6.99 -1.76
C ASN A 68 6.18 6.79 -1.06
N GLY A 69 6.83 7.90 -0.68
CA GLY A 69 8.01 7.89 0.17
C GLY A 69 7.69 8.57 1.50
N TRP A 70 8.12 7.95 2.60
CA TRP A 70 8.10 8.57 3.92
C TRP A 70 9.32 8.13 4.72
N TRP A 71 10.15 9.11 5.09
CA TRP A 71 11.38 8.89 5.83
C TRP A 71 11.81 10.13 6.61
N HIS A 72 12.08 9.96 7.92
CA HIS A 72 12.59 10.99 8.83
C HIS A 72 12.01 12.41 8.62
N GLY A 73 10.69 12.50 8.54
CA GLY A 73 10.01 13.79 8.41
C GLY A 73 9.98 14.35 6.99
N SER A 74 10.57 13.70 5.99
CA SER A 74 10.31 13.98 4.58
C SER A 74 9.26 13.01 4.03
N ASN A 75 8.36 13.51 3.20
CA ASN A 75 7.42 12.67 2.45
C ASN A 75 7.32 13.11 0.99
N THR A 76 7.10 12.13 0.12
CA THR A 76 7.14 12.30 -1.33
C THR A 76 6.04 11.46 -1.96
N VAL A 77 5.53 11.91 -3.10
CA VAL A 77 4.68 11.10 -3.98
C VAL A 77 5.34 11.11 -5.35
N PHE A 78 5.39 9.96 -6.00
CA PHE A 78 5.79 9.84 -7.39
C PHE A 78 4.63 9.21 -8.15
N ILE A 79 4.01 9.97 -9.04
CA ILE A 79 2.89 9.50 -9.87
C ILE A 79 3.42 9.38 -11.29
N HIS A 80 3.16 8.24 -11.92
CA HIS A 80 3.60 7.94 -13.28
C HIS A 80 2.38 7.63 -14.13
N LEU A 81 1.94 8.63 -14.90
CA LEU A 81 0.77 8.54 -15.77
C LEU A 81 1.21 8.02 -17.13
N ARG A 82 0.69 6.84 -17.51
CA ARG A 82 1.18 6.08 -18.67
C ARG A 82 0.51 6.47 -19.96
N GLU A 83 -0.75 6.90 -19.92
CA GLU A 83 -1.52 7.26 -21.11
C GLU A 83 -1.14 8.68 -21.57
N SER A 84 -1.00 9.59 -20.62
CA SER A 84 -0.62 11.00 -20.81
C SER A 84 0.89 11.26 -20.79
N ILE A 85 1.72 10.23 -20.56
CA ILE A 85 3.20 10.31 -20.53
C ILE A 85 3.68 11.43 -19.57
N THR A 86 3.02 11.56 -18.42
CA THR A 86 3.23 12.69 -17.51
C THR A 86 3.56 12.22 -16.09
N PRO A 87 4.73 12.55 -15.53
CA PRO A 87 5.00 12.34 -14.12
C PRO A 87 4.59 13.54 -13.26
N ILE A 88 4.08 13.26 -12.07
CA ILE A 88 3.83 14.27 -11.02
C ILE A 88 4.72 13.92 -9.82
N ILE A 89 5.60 14.85 -9.43
CA ILE A 89 6.71 14.58 -8.49
C ILE A 89 6.75 15.63 -7.36
N PRO A 90 5.78 15.62 -6.44
CA PRO A 90 5.81 16.46 -5.27
C PRO A 90 6.78 15.90 -4.21
N LEU A 91 7.64 16.77 -3.69
CA LEU A 91 8.53 16.46 -2.58
C LEU A 91 8.27 17.42 -1.42
N SER A 92 8.37 16.93 -0.19
CA SER A 92 8.35 17.76 1.00
C SER A 92 9.48 17.35 1.96
N ASN A 93 10.22 18.35 2.43
CA ASN A 93 11.28 18.20 3.44
C ASN A 93 10.74 18.24 4.88
N LYS A 94 9.44 18.48 5.05
CA LYS A 94 8.71 18.40 6.31
C LYS A 94 7.41 17.63 6.10
N TYR A 95 7.06 16.76 7.02
CA TYR A 95 5.89 15.90 6.87
C TYR A 95 4.65 16.77 6.65
N SER A 96 3.99 16.56 5.51
CA SER A 96 2.80 17.31 5.11
C SER A 96 1.80 16.37 4.48
N ARG A 97 0.62 16.23 5.08
CA ARG A 97 -0.48 15.44 4.50
C ARG A 97 -0.96 16.01 3.16
N LYS A 98 -0.80 17.32 2.94
CA LYS A 98 -1.21 18.00 1.70
C LYS A 98 -0.54 17.41 0.46
N ILE A 99 0.64 16.80 0.61
CA ILE A 99 1.36 16.22 -0.51
C ILE A 99 0.57 15.07 -1.15
N TYR A 100 -0.20 14.31 -0.39
CA TYR A 100 -0.98 13.19 -0.92
C TYR A 100 -2.16 13.67 -1.78
N GLY A 101 -2.68 14.87 -1.52
CA GLY A 101 -3.73 15.50 -2.33
C GLY A 101 -3.28 15.87 -3.75
N THR A 102 -1.97 15.93 -4.01
CA THR A 102 -1.44 16.13 -5.38
C THR A 102 -1.81 15.00 -6.34
N MET A 103 -2.24 13.85 -5.82
CA MET A 103 -2.78 12.77 -6.63
C MET A 103 -3.97 13.22 -7.49
N LEU A 104 -4.73 14.21 -7.05
CA LEU A 104 -5.83 14.77 -7.82
C LEU A 104 -5.36 15.55 -9.04
N LEU A 105 -4.12 16.05 -9.06
CA LEU A 105 -3.58 16.68 -10.27
C LEU A 105 -3.52 15.69 -11.44
N SER A 106 -3.57 14.38 -11.18
CA SER A 106 -3.68 13.38 -12.25
C SER A 106 -4.97 13.50 -13.06
N THR A 107 -6.07 14.00 -12.47
CA THR A 107 -7.34 14.19 -13.20
C THR A 107 -7.28 15.25 -14.28
N LEU A 108 -6.29 16.14 -14.21
CA LEU A 108 -6.06 17.14 -15.25
C LEU A 108 -5.48 16.51 -16.52
N PHE A 109 -4.83 15.35 -16.41
CA PHE A 109 -4.15 14.68 -17.52
C PHE A 109 -4.88 13.44 -18.01
N GLU A 110 -5.53 12.71 -17.11
CA GLU A 110 -6.23 11.45 -17.40
C GLU A 110 -7.59 11.44 -16.69
N ASP A 111 -8.59 10.84 -17.32
CA ASP A 111 -9.96 10.82 -16.81
C ASP A 111 -10.13 9.73 -15.75
N PHE A 112 -9.83 10.08 -14.51
CA PHE A 112 -9.96 9.19 -13.37
C PHE A 112 -11.20 9.54 -12.53
N PRO A 113 -11.96 8.53 -12.05
CA PRO A 113 -13.15 8.74 -11.23
C PRO A 113 -12.76 9.01 -9.77
N PHE A 114 -12.03 10.10 -9.52
CA PHE A 114 -11.81 10.55 -8.14
C PHE A 114 -13.04 11.28 -7.63
N GLU A 115 -13.41 11.05 -6.38
CA GLU A 115 -14.41 11.85 -5.67
C GLU A 115 -13.82 13.24 -5.37
N ILE A 116 -13.82 14.13 -6.37
CA ILE A 116 -13.26 15.48 -6.31
C ILE A 116 -13.92 16.29 -5.16
N ASP A 117 -15.18 16.00 -4.86
CA ASP A 117 -15.98 16.65 -3.83
C ASP A 117 -15.42 16.50 -2.41
N LYS A 118 -14.78 15.35 -2.10
CA LYS A 118 -14.20 15.10 -0.77
C LYS A 118 -12.90 15.84 -0.51
N VAL A 119 -12.31 16.45 -1.54
CA VAL A 119 -10.99 17.09 -1.45
C VAL A 119 -11.08 18.61 -1.59
N ILE A 120 -12.09 19.12 -2.28
CA ILE A 120 -12.34 20.57 -2.38
C ILE A 120 -12.86 21.15 -1.05
N ASN A 121 -13.61 20.37 -0.25
CA ASN A 121 -14.12 20.78 1.05
C ASN A 121 -13.55 19.91 2.20
N PRO A 122 -12.36 20.22 2.73
CA PRO A 122 -11.75 19.45 3.83
C PRO A 122 -12.44 19.66 5.19
N ASP A 123 -13.30 20.68 5.33
CA ASP A 123 -13.94 21.07 6.60
C ASP A 123 -15.42 20.66 6.68
N ALA A 124 -15.96 19.97 5.67
CA ALA A 124 -17.26 19.33 5.78
C ALA A 124 -17.10 18.12 6.72
N GLU A 125 -17.57 18.26 7.96
CA GLU A 125 -17.49 17.29 9.06
C GLU A 125 -17.59 15.82 8.61
N THR A 126 -16.44 15.21 8.33
CA THR A 126 -16.16 13.78 8.53
C THR A 126 -14.66 13.60 8.37
N ALA A 127 -14.01 13.14 9.44
CA ALA A 127 -12.58 12.84 9.48
C ALA A 127 -12.28 11.62 8.60
N ASP A 128 -12.12 11.77 7.27
CA ASP A 128 -11.76 10.62 6.43
C ASP A 128 -11.22 10.91 5.02
N SER A 129 -11.12 12.15 4.53
CA SER A 129 -10.65 12.37 3.13
C SER A 129 -9.13 12.31 2.96
N THR A 130 -8.37 12.61 4.03
CA THR A 130 -6.92 12.34 4.05
C THR A 130 -6.59 10.88 4.32
N GLU A 131 -7.50 10.06 4.84
CA GLU A 131 -7.22 8.67 5.21
C GLU A 131 -7.24 7.74 4.00
N VAL A 132 -8.09 7.98 2.99
CA VAL A 132 -8.11 7.22 1.71
C VAL A 132 -6.76 7.23 0.96
N PHE A 133 -5.90 8.21 1.25
CA PHE A 133 -4.52 8.30 0.72
C PHE A 133 -3.44 8.18 1.80
N ALA A 134 -3.81 8.16 3.10
CA ALA A 134 -2.90 8.03 4.23
C ALA A 134 -2.97 6.67 4.94
N GLU A 135 -3.83 5.73 4.52
CA GLU A 135 -3.85 4.35 5.01
C GLU A 135 -2.46 3.69 5.01
N ASP A 136 -1.57 4.13 4.13
CA ASP A 136 -0.18 3.66 4.04
C ASP A 136 0.75 4.16 5.15
N THR A 137 0.38 5.25 5.84
CA THR A 137 1.21 5.84 6.90
C THR A 137 0.95 5.23 8.27
N GLU A 138 -0.20 4.59 8.49
CA GLU A 138 -0.56 3.93 9.75
C GLU A 138 0.26 2.65 10.01
N ARG A 139 0.68 1.93 8.95
CA ARG A 139 1.39 0.65 9.07
C ARG A 139 2.85 0.75 9.53
N ALA A 140 3.45 1.95 9.47
CA ALA A 140 4.83 2.20 9.85
C ALA A 140 5.00 2.85 11.25
N LYS A 141 3.93 2.89 12.06
CA LYS A 141 4.06 3.09 13.51
C LYS A 141 4.63 1.80 14.14
N THR A 142 5.69 1.94 14.93
CA THR A 142 6.33 0.88 15.72
C THR A 142 5.32 -0.10 16.34
N PRO A 143 5.62 -1.42 16.43
CA PRO A 143 4.71 -2.38 17.04
C PRO A 143 4.36 -1.91 18.44
N LYS A 144 3.06 -1.75 18.73
CA LYS A 144 2.56 -1.60 20.09
C LYS A 144 3.21 -2.71 20.92
N LYS A 145 4.06 -2.36 21.89
CA LYS A 145 4.57 -3.32 22.88
C LYS A 145 3.34 -4.03 23.44
N LYS A 146 3.20 -5.33 23.16
CA LYS A 146 2.23 -6.16 23.88
C LYS A 146 2.54 -5.99 25.38
N PRO A 147 1.53 -5.75 26.24
CA PRO A 147 1.77 -5.77 27.68
C PRO A 147 2.42 -7.11 28.02
N LYS A 148 3.54 -7.07 28.77
CA LYS A 148 4.18 -8.28 29.31
C LYS A 148 3.12 -9.04 30.09
N LYS A 149 2.71 -10.22 29.61
CA LYS A 149 2.01 -11.18 30.45
C LYS A 149 2.98 -11.57 31.56
N THR A 150 2.69 -11.13 32.78
CA THR A 150 3.35 -11.63 33.98
C THR A 150 3.10 -13.13 34.10
N SER A 151 4.13 -13.85 34.53
CA SER A 151 4.13 -15.29 34.77
C SER A 151 3.14 -15.65 35.88
N ALA A 152 1.88 -15.87 35.52
CA ALA A 152 0.88 -16.48 36.41
C ALA A 152 -0.25 -17.22 35.65
N ASP A 153 -0.47 -16.96 34.36
CA ASP A 153 -1.64 -17.52 33.64
C ASP A 153 -1.34 -18.72 32.71
N SER A 154 -0.14 -19.30 32.74
CA SER A 154 0.20 -20.47 31.90
C SER A 154 -0.16 -21.83 32.52
N LEU A 155 -1.05 -21.87 33.52
CA LEU A 155 -1.36 -23.10 34.28
C LEU A 155 -2.83 -23.55 34.27
N LYS A 156 -3.69 -23.01 33.40
CA LYS A 156 -5.12 -23.42 33.34
C LYS A 156 -5.65 -23.91 31.99
N ALA A 157 -4.85 -23.93 30.92
CA ALA A 157 -5.34 -24.33 29.59
C ALA A 157 -4.92 -25.73 29.13
N THR A 158 -4.11 -26.48 29.89
CA THR A 158 -3.60 -27.80 29.49
C THR A 158 -4.24 -28.98 30.22
N LYS A 159 -5.38 -28.80 30.89
CA LYS A 159 -6.02 -29.88 31.67
C LYS A 159 -7.42 -30.28 31.23
N THR A 160 -7.92 -29.78 30.11
CA THR A 160 -9.30 -30.04 29.67
C THR A 160 -9.41 -30.83 28.35
N GLU A 161 -8.32 -30.99 27.60
CA GLU A 161 -8.35 -31.72 26.32
C GLU A 161 -7.85 -33.18 26.40
N GLU A 162 -7.16 -33.57 27.47
CA GLU A 162 -6.66 -34.96 27.64
C GLU A 162 -7.71 -35.95 28.19
N THR A 163 -8.92 -35.51 28.53
CA THR A 163 -9.97 -36.38 29.10
C THR A 163 -11.02 -36.85 28.08
N ILE A 164 -11.06 -36.28 26.87
CA ILE A 164 -12.11 -36.59 25.89
C ILE A 164 -11.67 -37.64 24.84
N GLN A 165 -10.37 -37.88 24.68
CA GLN A 165 -9.86 -38.85 23.70
C GLN A 165 -9.62 -40.28 24.24
N LYS A 166 -9.93 -40.56 25.51
CA LYS A 166 -9.66 -41.89 26.11
C LYS A 166 -10.91 -42.73 26.45
N THR A 167 -12.09 -42.33 25.98
CA THR A 167 -13.36 -43.07 26.22
C THR A 167 -14.11 -43.50 24.97
N SER A 168 -13.50 -43.42 23.77
CA SER A 168 -14.15 -43.84 22.51
C SER A 168 -13.42 -44.97 21.77
N GLU A 169 -12.51 -45.70 22.43
CA GLU A 169 -11.70 -46.75 21.78
C GLU A 169 -11.64 -48.04 22.63
N SER A 170 -12.76 -48.41 23.26
CA SER A 170 -12.90 -49.71 23.92
C SER A 170 -14.37 -50.14 24.03
N THR A 171 -14.94 -50.61 22.93
CA THR A 171 -16.07 -51.57 22.87
C THR A 171 -16.45 -51.77 21.42
N GLU A 172 -15.94 -52.84 20.79
CA GLU A 172 -16.59 -53.62 19.72
C GLU A 172 -15.60 -54.70 19.23
N GLU A 173 -15.40 -55.72 20.06
CA GLU A 173 -14.97 -57.06 19.64
C GLU A 173 -15.61 -58.07 20.62
N GLU A 174 -16.16 -59.17 20.07
CA GLU A 174 -16.76 -60.36 20.72
C GLU A 174 -18.27 -60.30 21.05
N ASP A 175 -19.12 -60.69 20.08
CA ASP A 175 -19.83 -62.00 20.02
C ASP A 175 -20.75 -62.09 18.78
#